data_AF-A0A3D2V7W6-F1
#
_entry.id   AF-A0A3D2V7W6-F1
#
_cell.length_a   1.000
_cell.length_b   1.000
_cell.length_c   1.000
_cell.angle_alpha   90.00
_cell.angle_beta   90.00
_cell.angle_gamma   90.00
#
_symmetry.space_group_name_H-M   'P 1'
#
loop_
_entity.id
_entity.type
_entity.pdbx_description
1 polymer ?
#
loop_
_entity_poly.entity_id
_entity_poly.type
_entity_poly.pdbx_seq_one_letter_code
_entity_poly.pdbx_strand_id
1 'polypeptide(L)'
;MKKFACLLSVVMMSALVGCGDSLPPLTPVTGTITMDGEALDGASITLMPAENTAGRTGSGVSDASGNFTLSTTFNQELGTAPGMIGGIYKVMVTKTEVVIDDTELSMEDMSTMDGANTMYDNQLGGMTEDGEN
;
A
#
# COMPACT_ATOMS: atom_id res chain seq x y z
N MET A 1 46.17 30.16 -30.28
CA MET A 1 45.23 29.02 -30.23
C MET A 1 44.91 28.61 -28.78
N LYS A 2 44.49 29.56 -27.92
CA LYS A 2 44.29 29.36 -26.47
C LYS A 2 42.89 29.74 -25.98
N LYS A 3 42.07 30.36 -26.83
CA LYS A 3 40.73 30.88 -26.50
C LYS A 3 39.59 29.89 -26.81
N PHE A 4 39.87 28.87 -27.62
CA PHE A 4 38.90 27.81 -27.95
C PHE A 4 38.90 26.66 -26.93
N ALA A 5 39.98 26.50 -26.15
CA ALA A 5 40.08 25.46 -25.13
C ALA A 5 39.14 25.69 -23.95
N CYS A 6 38.93 26.96 -23.54
CA CYS A 6 38.00 27.27 -22.44
C CYS A 6 36.52 27.11 -22.84
N LEU A 7 36.17 27.31 -24.11
CA LEU A 7 34.76 27.28 -24.56
C LEU A 7 34.24 25.84 -24.68
N LEU A 8 35.12 24.88 -25.01
CA LEU A 8 34.79 23.46 -25.00
C LEU A 8 34.58 22.91 -23.58
N SER A 9 35.29 23.47 -22.58
CA SER A 9 35.19 23.05 -21.17
C SER A 9 33.88 23.43 -20.50
N VAL A 10 33.20 24.49 -20.97
CA VAL A 10 31.93 24.95 -20.37
C VAL A 10 30.72 24.15 -20.89
N VAL A 11 30.77 23.68 -22.13
CA VAL A 11 29.69 22.85 -22.73
C VAL A 11 29.62 21.46 -22.10
N MET A 12 30.75 20.93 -21.62
CA MET A 12 30.82 19.59 -21.03
C MET A 12 30.25 19.54 -19.59
N MET A 13 30.15 20.68 -18.90
CA MET A 13 29.57 20.77 -17.56
C MET A 13 28.03 20.76 -17.55
N SER A 14 27.38 21.07 -18.68
CA SER A 14 25.92 21.19 -18.76
C SER A 14 25.20 19.84 -18.94
N ALA A 15 25.94 18.75 -19.20
CA ALA A 15 25.37 17.44 -19.48
C ALA A 15 25.01 16.62 -18.23
N LEU A 16 25.25 17.13 -17.03
CA LEU A 16 25.02 16.42 -15.76
C LEU A 16 23.71 16.81 -15.04
N VAL A 17 22.89 17.68 -15.62
CA VAL A 17 21.51 17.87 -15.12
C VAL A 17 20.62 16.78 -15.72
N GLY A 18 20.92 15.54 -15.33
CA GLY A 18 20.10 14.37 -15.63
C GLY A 18 18.75 14.50 -14.94
N CYS A 19 17.70 14.32 -15.73
CA CYS A 19 16.29 14.33 -15.38
C CYS A 19 16.03 13.61 -14.05
N GLY A 20 15.47 14.31 -13.06
CA GLY A 20 14.97 13.68 -11.85
C GLY A 20 13.83 12.72 -12.18
N ASP A 21 13.74 11.62 -11.41
CA ASP A 21 12.64 10.66 -11.46
C ASP A 21 11.30 11.37 -11.22
N SER A 22 10.74 11.92 -12.28
CA SER A 22 9.45 12.58 -12.26
C SER A 22 8.38 11.51 -12.39
N LEU A 23 7.41 11.57 -11.47
CA LEU A 23 6.24 10.72 -11.55
C LEU A 23 5.55 10.89 -12.91
N PRO A 24 5.00 9.80 -13.48
CA PRO A 24 4.13 9.94 -14.64
C PRO A 24 2.97 10.88 -14.30
N PRO A 25 2.41 11.59 -15.30
CA PRO A 25 1.31 12.49 -15.06
C PRO A 25 0.12 11.75 -14.44
N LEU A 26 -0.40 12.33 -13.35
CA LEU A 26 -1.55 11.79 -12.62
C LEU A 26 -2.80 12.61 -12.94
N THR A 27 -3.89 11.91 -13.23
CA THR A 27 -5.22 12.48 -13.40
C THR A 27 -6.00 12.32 -12.10
N PRO A 28 -6.58 13.39 -11.53
CA PRO A 28 -7.46 13.28 -10.37
C PRO A 28 -8.63 12.35 -10.67
N VAL A 29 -8.86 11.35 -9.80
CA VAL A 29 -10.01 10.46 -9.90
C VAL A 29 -10.82 10.58 -8.61
N THR A 30 -12.05 11.07 -8.78
CA THR A 30 -13.02 11.25 -7.71
C THR A 30 -14.37 10.69 -8.15
N GLY A 31 -15.23 10.40 -7.18
CA GLY A 31 -16.57 9.93 -7.45
C GLY A 31 -17.36 9.73 -6.17
N THR A 32 -18.56 9.17 -6.33
CA THR A 32 -19.46 8.86 -5.21
C THR A 32 -19.88 7.40 -5.31
N ILE A 33 -19.83 6.68 -4.20
CA ILE A 33 -20.33 5.31 -4.08
C ILE A 33 -21.66 5.34 -3.35
N THR A 34 -22.64 4.64 -3.92
CA THR A 34 -23.94 4.40 -3.31
C THR A 34 -24.27 2.93 -3.27
N MET A 35 -25.07 2.53 -2.29
CA MET A 35 -25.68 1.20 -2.18
C MET A 35 -27.18 1.42 -1.93
N ASP A 36 -28.03 0.81 -2.78
CA ASP A 36 -29.49 0.96 -2.74
C ASP A 36 -30.00 2.41 -2.74
N GLY A 37 -29.22 3.32 -3.34
CA GLY A 37 -29.55 4.75 -3.45
C GLY A 37 -29.06 5.60 -2.28
N GLU A 38 -28.48 5.00 -1.23
CA GLU A 38 -27.89 5.70 -0.10
C GLU A 38 -26.37 5.83 -0.25
N ALA A 39 -25.80 6.90 0.29
CA ALA A 39 -24.35 7.10 0.31
C ALA A 39 -23.67 6.02 1.14
N LEU A 40 -22.67 5.36 0.56
CA LEU A 40 -21.97 4.26 1.24
C LEU A 40 -20.66 4.76 1.84
N ASP A 41 -20.62 4.88 3.16
CA ASP A 41 -19.41 5.18 3.92
C ASP A 41 -18.44 3.99 3.95
N GLY A 42 -17.15 4.26 4.00
CA GLY A 42 -16.12 3.25 4.28
C GLY A 42 -16.03 2.12 3.25
N ALA A 43 -16.49 2.33 2.02
CA ALA A 43 -16.24 1.39 0.94
C ALA A 43 -14.81 1.55 0.47
N SER A 44 -14.09 0.45 0.26
CA SER A 44 -12.77 0.45 -0.35
C SER A 44 -12.93 0.36 -1.87
N ILE A 45 -12.33 1.31 -2.59
CA ILE A 45 -12.29 1.32 -4.05
C ILE A 45 -10.85 1.01 -4.46
N THR A 46 -10.67 0.04 -5.35
CA THR A 46 -9.39 -0.30 -5.96
C THR A 46 -9.51 -0.31 -7.47
N LEU A 47 -8.59 0.39 -8.15
CA LEU A 47 -8.45 0.34 -9.61
C LEU A 47 -7.25 -0.53 -9.97
N MET A 48 -7.52 -1.67 -10.61
CA MET A 48 -6.49 -2.59 -11.08
C MET A 48 -6.25 -2.35 -12.58
N PRO A 49 -5.02 -2.05 -13.03
CA PRO A 49 -4.75 -1.84 -14.45
C PRO A 49 -5.08 -3.09 -15.26
N ALA A 50 -5.64 -2.91 -16.46
CA ALA A 50 -5.82 -3.99 -17.42
C ALA A 50 -4.44 -4.47 -17.94
N GLU A 51 -4.41 -5.70 -18.46
CA GLU A 51 -3.20 -6.27 -19.06
C GLU A 51 -2.68 -5.37 -20.19
N ASN A 52 -1.35 -5.27 -20.31
CA ASN A 52 -0.67 -4.44 -21.31
C ASN A 52 -0.94 -2.92 -21.21
N THR A 53 -1.31 -2.42 -20.03
CA THR A 53 -1.38 -0.97 -19.76
C THR A 53 -0.23 -0.53 -18.86
N ALA A 54 0.25 0.71 -19.03
CA ALA A 54 1.24 1.32 -18.14
C ALA A 54 0.65 1.80 -16.80
N GLY A 55 -0.62 1.47 -16.52
CA GLY A 55 -1.33 1.88 -15.33
C GLY A 55 -0.75 1.25 -14.07
N ARG A 56 -1.05 1.86 -12.92
CA ARG A 56 -0.64 1.36 -11.60
C ARG A 56 -1.86 1.23 -10.71
N THR A 57 -1.84 0.24 -9.82
CA THR A 57 -2.92 0.07 -8.85
C THR A 57 -3.01 1.29 -7.95
N GLY A 58 -4.23 1.79 -7.80
CA GLY A 58 -4.55 2.87 -6.87
C GLY A 58 -5.82 2.55 -6.11
N SER A 59 -5.96 3.21 -4.96
CA SER A 59 -7.06 2.93 -4.04
C SER A 59 -7.52 4.18 -3.31
N GLY A 60 -8.71 4.09 -2.75
CA GLY A 60 -9.32 5.10 -1.90
C GLY A 60 -10.43 4.49 -1.07
N VAL A 61 -10.92 5.28 -0.11
CA VAL A 61 -12.05 4.90 0.73
C VAL A 61 -13.10 5.99 0.62
N SER A 62 -14.38 5.61 0.50
CA SER A 62 -15.47 6.57 0.52
C SER A 62 -15.71 7.12 1.93
N ASP A 63 -16.06 8.40 2.01
CA ASP A 63 -16.46 9.07 3.24
C ASP A 63 -17.96 8.89 3.55
N ALA A 64 -18.43 9.49 4.65
CA ALA A 64 -19.83 9.43 5.09
C ALA A 64 -20.84 10.02 4.09
N SER A 65 -20.38 10.84 3.13
CA SER A 65 -21.19 11.35 2.03
C SER A 65 -21.07 10.48 0.77
N GLY A 66 -20.39 9.33 0.86
CA GLY A 66 -20.10 8.40 -0.23
C GLY A 66 -18.99 8.87 -1.15
N ASN A 67 -18.36 10.02 -0.92
CA ASN A 67 -17.36 10.58 -1.83
C ASN A 67 -16.00 9.92 -1.62
N PHE A 68 -15.29 9.65 -2.71
CA PHE A 68 -13.94 9.10 -2.65
C PHE A 68 -12.98 9.87 -3.55
N THR A 69 -11.70 9.82 -3.20
CA THR A 69 -10.57 10.25 -4.04
C THR A 69 -9.58 9.10 -4.10
N LEU A 70 -9.14 8.74 -5.30
CA LEU A 70 -8.14 7.68 -5.46
C LEU A 70 -6.73 8.25 -5.43
N SER A 71 -5.81 7.46 -4.88
CA SER A 71 -4.39 7.75 -4.87
C SER A 71 -3.58 6.57 -5.40
N THR A 72 -2.47 6.88 -6.04
CA THR A 72 -1.49 5.90 -6.52
C THR A 72 -0.30 5.86 -5.58
N THR A 73 0.04 4.67 -5.11
CA THR A 73 1.24 4.44 -4.29
C THR A 73 2.39 4.01 -5.19
N PHE A 74 3.54 4.68 -5.08
CA PHE A 74 4.74 4.44 -5.90
C PHE A 74 5.74 3.50 -5.18
N ASN A 75 7.03 3.85 -5.17
CA ASN A 75 8.04 3.18 -4.35
C ASN A 75 8.18 3.93 -3.01
N GLN A 76 9.05 3.43 -2.13
CA GLN A 76 9.25 4.03 -0.80
C GLN A 76 9.80 5.47 -0.86
N GLU A 77 10.55 5.83 -1.90
CA GLU A 77 11.10 7.19 -2.07
C GLU A 77 10.03 8.20 -2.53
N LEU A 78 9.15 7.79 -3.43
CA LEU A 78 8.16 8.68 -4.05
C LEU A 78 6.84 8.74 -3.28
N GLY A 79 6.57 7.74 -2.43
CA GLY A 79 5.38 7.70 -1.58
C GLY A 79 4.07 7.54 -2.35
N THR A 80 3.02 8.17 -1.84
CA THR A 80 1.66 8.11 -2.40
C THR A 80 1.24 9.49 -2.87
N ALA A 81 0.64 9.55 -4.06
CA ALA A 81 0.17 10.80 -4.65
C ALA A 81 -1.30 10.67 -5.10
N PRO A 82 -2.11 11.74 -5.00
CA PRO A 82 -3.48 11.73 -5.43
C PRO A 82 -3.59 11.62 -6.95
N GLY A 83 -4.58 10.87 -7.41
CA GLY A 83 -4.84 10.61 -8.82
C GLY A 83 -4.25 9.30 -9.32
N MET A 84 -4.50 9.05 -10.61
CA MET A 84 -4.20 7.81 -11.31
C MET A 84 -3.46 8.09 -12.60
N ILE A 85 -2.56 7.19 -12.98
CA ILE A 85 -1.96 7.19 -14.32
C ILE A 85 -3.08 6.92 -15.34
N GLY A 86 -3.12 7.64 -16.45
CA GLY A 86 -4.10 7.39 -17.51
C GLY A 86 -4.02 5.95 -18.05
N GLY A 87 -5.16 5.28 -18.20
CA GLY A 87 -5.19 3.89 -18.66
C GLY A 87 -6.56 3.23 -18.54
N ILE A 88 -6.61 1.94 -18.86
CA ILE A 88 -7.81 1.10 -18.70
C ILE A 88 -7.68 0.32 -17.39
N TYR A 89 -8.72 0.39 -16.56
CA TYR A 89 -8.74 -0.21 -15.24
C TYR A 89 -9.98 -1.08 -15.03
N LYS A 90 -9.80 -2.17 -14.28
CA LYS A 90 -10.88 -2.91 -13.64
C LYS A 90 -11.17 -2.25 -12.29
N VAL A 91 -12.45 -1.99 -12.02
CA VAL A 91 -12.89 -1.36 -10.78
C VAL A 91 -13.35 -2.43 -9.81
N MET A 92 -12.78 -2.44 -8.61
CA MET A 92 -13.20 -3.28 -7.50
C MET A 92 -13.68 -2.40 -6.36
N VAL A 93 -14.89 -2.66 -5.86
CA VAL A 93 -15.46 -2.00 -4.70
C VAL A 93 -15.77 -3.06 -3.66
N THR A 94 -15.30 -2.87 -2.44
CA THR A 94 -15.48 -3.82 -1.34
C THR A 94 -15.90 -3.07 -0.09
N LYS A 95 -16.96 -3.55 0.55
CA LYS A 95 -17.41 -3.10 1.87
C LYS A 95 -17.34 -4.29 2.80
N THR A 96 -16.61 -4.14 3.90
CA THR A 96 -16.54 -5.13 4.97
C THR A 96 -17.27 -4.54 6.18
N GLU A 97 -18.27 -5.26 6.67
CA GLU A 97 -18.92 -4.93 7.94
C GLU A 97 -18.31 -5.83 9.02
N VAL A 98 -17.81 -5.21 10.09
CA VAL A 98 -17.43 -5.95 11.28
C VAL A 98 -18.73 -6.21 12.04
N VAL A 99 -19.29 -7.39 11.85
CA VAL A 99 -20.37 -7.87 12.71
C VAL A 99 -19.72 -8.24 14.04
N ILE A 100 -19.76 -7.31 14.99
CA ILE A 100 -19.48 -7.63 16.39
C ILE A 100 -20.74 -8.33 16.88
N ASP A 101 -20.74 -9.65 16.79
CA ASP A 101 -21.77 -10.44 17.44
C ASP A 101 -21.50 -10.33 18.95
N ASP A 102 -22.35 -9.56 19.66
CA ASP A 102 -22.36 -9.43 21.12
C ASP A 102 -22.71 -10.76 21.82
N THR A 103 -22.58 -11.91 21.14
CA THR A 103 -22.48 -13.21 21.79
C THR A 103 -21.33 -13.12 22.76
N GLU A 104 -21.70 -12.91 24.03
CA GLU A 104 -20.80 -12.82 25.16
C GLU A 104 -19.70 -13.85 24.96
N LEU A 105 -18.46 -13.37 24.91
CA LEU A 105 -17.29 -14.21 25.08
C LEU A 105 -17.42 -14.83 26.47
N SER A 106 -18.22 -15.90 26.57
CA SER A 106 -18.33 -16.70 27.76
C SER A 106 -16.91 -17.17 28.03
N MET A 107 -16.41 -16.82 29.22
CA MET A 107 -15.06 -17.15 29.68
C MET A 107 -14.82 -18.67 29.77
N GLU A 108 -15.78 -19.49 29.32
CA GLU A 108 -15.76 -20.95 29.36
C GLU A 108 -14.84 -21.56 28.28
N ASP A 109 -14.58 -20.87 27.15
CA ASP A 109 -13.75 -21.43 26.06
C ASP A 109 -12.23 -21.18 26.23
N MET A 110 -11.80 -20.38 27.21
CA MET A 110 -10.37 -20.23 27.53
C MET A 110 -9.82 -21.40 28.36
N SER A 111 -10.69 -22.30 28.85
CA SER A 111 -10.28 -23.43 29.70
C SER A 111 -9.85 -24.68 28.93
N THR A 112 -9.99 -24.73 27.60
CA THR A 112 -9.60 -25.91 26.79
C THR A 112 -8.23 -25.76 26.10
N MET A 113 -7.50 -24.65 26.31
CA MET A 113 -6.11 -24.49 25.86
C MET A 113 -5.08 -24.92 26.91
N ASP A 114 -5.21 -26.16 27.41
CA ASP A 114 -4.17 -26.85 28.20
C ASP A 114 -3.21 -27.70 27.33
N GLY A 115 -2.98 -27.31 26.07
CA GLY A 115 -2.25 -28.17 25.11
C GLY A 115 -1.05 -27.56 24.38
N ALA A 116 -0.91 -26.23 24.34
CA ALA A 116 0.05 -25.60 23.41
C ALA A 116 1.29 -24.99 24.05
N ASN A 117 1.32 -24.80 25.37
CA ASN A 117 2.47 -24.20 26.05
C ASN A 117 3.57 -25.20 26.44
N THR A 118 3.34 -26.51 26.29
CA THR A 118 4.36 -27.53 26.60
C THR A 118 5.36 -27.79 25.47
N MET A 119 5.13 -27.25 24.26
CA MET A 119 6.04 -27.45 23.12
C MET A 119 7.18 -26.42 23.04
N TYR A 120 7.02 -25.24 23.63
CA TYR A 120 8.10 -24.23 23.69
C TYR A 120 9.05 -24.43 24.87
N ASP A 121 8.58 -25.04 25.96
CA ASP A 121 9.42 -25.32 27.15
C ASP A 121 10.31 -26.57 26.95
N ASN A 122 9.84 -27.54 26.14
CA ASN A 122 10.58 -28.78 25.91
C ASN A 122 11.71 -28.68 24.85
N GLN A 123 11.87 -27.52 24.18
CA GLN A 123 13.00 -27.28 23.27
C GLN A 123 14.12 -26.40 23.84
N LEU A 124 13.92 -25.77 24.99
CA LEU A 124 14.95 -24.95 25.66
C LEU A 124 15.51 -25.60 26.94
N GLY A 125 14.89 -26.69 27.45
CA GLY A 125 15.39 -27.44 28.61
C GLY A 125 16.49 -28.47 28.33
N GLY A 126 17.03 -28.55 27.11
CA GLY A 126 17.95 -29.61 26.67
C GLY A 126 19.44 -29.26 26.63
N MET A 127 19.85 -28.09 27.10
CA MET A 127 21.27 -27.74 27.22
C MET A 127 21.61 -27.62 28.70
N THR A 128 21.68 -28.75 29.39
CA THR A 128 22.34 -28.80 30.69
C THR A 128 23.82 -28.53 30.48
N GLU A 129 24.27 -27.45 31.13
CA GLU A 129 25.65 -27.23 31.51
C GLU A 129 26.10 -28.37 32.43
N ASP A 130 26.58 -29.46 31.85
CA ASP A 130 27.42 -30.46 32.51
C ASP A 130 28.73 -30.45 31.71
N GLY A 131 29.78 -29.72 32.10
CA GLY A 131 30.63 -30.03 33.23
C GLY A 131 32.06 -30.21 32.69
N GLU A 132 33.02 -29.56 33.32
CA GLU A 132 34.45 -29.56 33.00
C GLU A 132 35.04 -30.96 32.74
N ASN A 133 35.79 -31.09 31.63
CA ASN A 133 37.11 -31.74 31.58
C ASN A 133 37.86 -31.33 30.30
#